data_AF-A0A2V8YG58-F1
#
_entry.id   AF-A0A2V8YG58-F1
#
_cell.length_a   1.000
_cell.length_b   1.000
_cell.length_c   1.000
_cell.angle_alpha   90.00
_cell.angle_beta   90.00
_cell.angle_gamma   90.00
#
_symmetry.space_group_name_H-M   'P 1'
#
loop_
_entity.id
_entity.type
_entity.pdbx_description
1 polymer ?
#
loop_
_entity_poly.entity_id
_entity_poly.type
_entity_poly.pdbx_seq_one_letter_code
_entity_poly.pdbx_strand_id
1 'polypeptide(L)'
;MSNFASLTEMRIRLALRNKMFFFFSIVMPFIFFFGYLGFFGKSVPAGAAYFLGPVLALNVMGSFWGLSATIVMFREQGILRRFHVSPVTTSDILASSVVANLALTLPTVIFELLLAGLIFHVHTLHNLLGIFVLVAIGTISFASLGLVIASITNTMQETQVLNQLIWLPLVFLSGATFPLAYLPKVVQRVGLFLPATYLVNAFQQVIVNSATALSRYTEIASLVCWAILTFFLSMQLFRWEPETKIPRRAKLLVASTAIPFLLLGIWENRIDRILRESQTAFAAFQTALDSLRPAMRMSIQSGNAVNPSNHAPK
;
A
#
# COMPACT_ATOMS: atom_id res chain seq x y z
N MET A 1 23.17 12.25 20.30
CA MET A 1 22.26 11.74 19.24
C MET A 1 21.33 12.87 18.86
N SER A 2 21.02 13.05 17.57
CA SER A 2 20.02 14.05 17.16
C SER A 2 18.63 13.64 17.67
N ASN A 3 17.76 14.61 17.98
CA ASN A 3 16.40 14.35 18.47
C ASN A 3 15.63 13.39 17.54
N PHE A 4 15.75 13.60 16.23
CA PHE A 4 15.24 12.72 15.19
C PHE A 4 15.66 11.25 15.37
N ALA A 5 16.95 10.98 15.60
CA ALA A 5 17.46 9.61 15.73
C ALA A 5 16.91 8.93 16.99
N SER A 6 16.90 9.65 18.11
CA SER A 6 16.36 9.14 19.38
C SER A 6 14.87 8.84 19.31
N LEU A 7 14.08 9.69 18.64
CA LEU A 7 12.65 9.44 18.42
C LEU A 7 12.40 8.24 17.50
N THR A 8 13.19 8.11 16.44
CA THR A 8 13.10 6.99 15.49
C THR A 8 13.38 5.68 16.21
N GLU A 9 14.48 5.63 16.97
CA GLU A 9 14.87 4.45 17.74
C GLU A 9 13.82 4.08 18.79
N MET A 10 13.31 5.06 19.55
CA MET A 10 12.26 4.85 20.54
C MET A 10 11.03 4.20 19.91
N ARG A 11 10.56 4.71 18.76
CA ARG A 11 9.39 4.18 18.04
C ARG A 11 9.59 2.74 17.59
N ILE A 12 10.73 2.46 16.95
CA ILE A 12 11.06 1.11 16.48
C ILE A 12 11.15 0.14 17.66
N ARG A 13 11.83 0.55 18.75
CA ARG A 13 11.99 -0.28 19.94
C ARG A 13 10.67 -0.55 20.65
N LEU A 14 9.79 0.45 20.77
CA LEU A 14 8.45 0.29 21.35
C LEU A 14 7.61 -0.67 20.52
N ALA A 15 7.64 -0.54 19.19
CA ALA A 15 6.96 -1.47 18.31
C ALA A 15 7.47 -2.90 18.52
N LEU A 16 8.78 -3.12 18.40
CA LEU A 16 9.41 -4.45 18.52
C LEU A 16 9.16 -5.13 19.88
N ARG A 17 8.94 -4.36 20.93
CA ARG A 17 8.58 -4.89 22.27
C ARG A 17 7.16 -5.44 22.32
N ASN A 18 6.26 -4.96 21.47
CA ASN A 18 4.89 -5.46 21.40
C ASN A 18 4.83 -6.74 20.55
N LYS A 19 5.23 -7.87 21.13
CA LYS A 19 5.21 -9.19 20.47
C LYS A 19 3.83 -9.53 19.88
N MET A 20 2.78 -9.15 20.59
CA MET A 20 1.40 -9.38 20.18
C MET A 20 1.07 -8.61 18.90
N PHE A 21 1.47 -7.34 18.80
CA PHE A 21 1.31 -6.55 17.59
C PHE A 21 2.00 -7.18 16.37
N PHE A 22 3.23 -7.69 16.53
CA PHE A 22 3.95 -8.35 15.43
C PHE A 22 3.27 -9.63 14.97
N PHE A 23 2.84 -10.48 15.91
CA PHE A 23 2.14 -11.71 15.57
C PHE A 23 0.81 -11.43 14.84
N PHE A 24 -0.03 -10.55 15.39
CA PHE A 24 -1.35 -10.30 14.84
C PHE A 24 -1.36 -9.43 13.58
N SER A 25 -0.37 -8.55 13.40
CA SER A 25 -0.32 -7.67 12.22
C SER A 25 0.44 -8.28 11.06
N ILE A 26 1.43 -9.14 11.33
CA ILE A 26 2.33 -9.69 10.30
C ILE A 26 2.11 -11.19 10.14
N VAL A 27 2.27 -11.97 11.20
CA VAL A 27 2.30 -13.43 11.07
C VAL A 27 0.92 -13.97 10.72
N MET A 28 -0.11 -13.57 11.46
CA MET A 28 -1.44 -14.14 11.33
C MET A 28 -2.12 -13.81 9.97
N PRO A 29 -2.26 -12.55 9.54
CA PRO A 29 -3.03 -12.25 8.33
C PRO A 29 -2.40 -12.83 7.08
N PHE A 30 -1.06 -12.78 7.00
CA PHE A 30 -0.32 -13.32 5.87
C PHE A 30 -0.31 -14.85 5.85
N ILE A 31 -0.17 -15.53 7.00
CA ILE A 31 -0.30 -17.00 7.04
C ILE A 31 -1.72 -17.43 6.64
N PHE A 32 -2.76 -16.75 7.11
CA PHE A 32 -4.12 -17.09 6.72
C PHE A 32 -4.39 -16.80 5.25
N PHE A 33 -3.97 -15.64 4.74
CA PHE A 33 -4.18 -15.26 3.35
C PHE A 33 -3.41 -16.19 2.39
N PHE A 34 -2.09 -16.35 2.58
CA PHE A 34 -1.28 -17.23 1.75
C PHE A 34 -1.56 -18.70 2.01
N GLY A 35 -1.93 -19.08 3.23
CA GLY A 35 -2.34 -20.45 3.58
C GLY A 35 -3.66 -20.82 2.90
N TYR A 36 -4.66 -19.94 2.94
CA TYR A 36 -5.91 -20.11 2.21
C TYR A 36 -5.64 -20.23 0.70
N LEU A 37 -4.90 -19.29 0.12
CA LEU A 37 -4.56 -19.33 -1.30
C LEU A 37 -3.69 -20.55 -1.66
N GLY A 38 -2.84 -21.03 -0.74
CA GLY A 38 -2.00 -22.21 -0.96
C GLY A 38 -2.77 -23.52 -0.87
N PHE A 39 -3.82 -23.59 -0.04
CA PHE A 39 -4.70 -24.75 0.05
C PHE A 39 -5.71 -24.80 -1.09
N PHE A 40 -6.33 -23.66 -1.40
CA PHE A 40 -7.45 -23.57 -2.34
C PHE A 40 -7.07 -23.02 -3.73
N GLY A 41 -5.92 -22.37 -3.88
CA GLY A 41 -5.50 -21.65 -5.10
C GLY A 41 -4.30 -22.25 -5.85
N LYS A 42 -3.85 -23.47 -5.49
CA LYS A 42 -2.74 -24.20 -6.17
C LYS A 42 -2.90 -24.41 -7.68
N SER A 43 -4.06 -24.10 -8.25
CA SER A 43 -4.39 -24.36 -9.65
C SER A 43 -3.83 -23.36 -10.66
N VAL A 44 -3.26 -22.20 -10.25
CA VAL A 44 -2.70 -21.20 -11.20
C VAL A 44 -1.51 -20.41 -10.64
N PRO A 45 -0.26 -20.90 -10.76
CA PRO A 45 0.95 -20.15 -10.36
C PRO A 45 1.08 -18.78 -11.05
N ALA A 46 0.63 -18.67 -12.31
CA ALA A 46 0.61 -17.41 -13.05
C ALA A 46 -0.31 -16.34 -12.43
N GLY A 47 -1.37 -16.76 -11.71
CA GLY A 47 -2.26 -15.84 -11.01
C GLY A 47 -1.64 -15.26 -9.75
N ALA A 48 -0.87 -16.07 -9.01
CA ALA A 48 -0.19 -15.59 -7.81
C ALA A 48 0.82 -14.48 -8.13
N ALA A 49 1.60 -14.61 -9.21
CA ALA A 49 2.52 -13.57 -9.66
C ALA A 49 1.80 -12.28 -10.09
N TYR A 50 0.64 -12.41 -10.75
CA TYR A 50 -0.16 -11.26 -11.18
C TYR A 50 -0.72 -10.45 -10.00
N PHE A 51 -1.20 -11.12 -8.95
CA PHE A 51 -1.79 -10.46 -7.78
C PHE A 51 -0.76 -10.02 -6.72
N LEU A 52 0.48 -10.50 -6.79
CA LEU A 52 1.52 -10.12 -5.82
C LEU A 52 1.78 -8.61 -5.81
N GLY A 53 1.84 -7.96 -6.98
CA GLY A 53 2.07 -6.52 -7.07
C GLY A 53 0.98 -5.69 -6.37
N PRO A 54 -0.31 -5.93 -6.67
CA PRO A 54 -1.43 -5.31 -5.95
C PRO A 54 -1.45 -5.59 -4.45
N VAL A 55 -1.16 -6.82 -3.99
CA VAL A 55 -1.13 -7.15 -2.55
C VAL A 55 0.00 -6.39 -1.83
N LEU A 56 1.19 -6.32 -2.44
CA LEU A 56 2.30 -5.51 -1.94
C LEU A 56 1.93 -4.02 -1.89
N ALA A 57 1.24 -3.53 -2.92
CA ALA A 57 0.75 -2.15 -2.95
C ALA A 57 -0.21 -1.87 -1.80
N LEU A 58 -1.17 -2.77 -1.52
CA LEU A 58 -2.11 -2.63 -0.40
C LEU A 58 -1.41 -2.60 0.95
N ASN A 59 -0.40 -3.45 1.14
CA ASN A 59 0.43 -3.46 2.34
C ASN A 59 1.14 -2.10 2.53
N VAL A 60 1.84 -1.63 1.49
CA VAL A 60 2.55 -0.34 1.49
C VAL A 60 1.59 0.85 1.68
N MET A 61 0.40 0.81 1.06
CA MET A 61 -0.63 1.83 1.26
C MET A 61 -1.07 1.88 2.72
N GLY A 62 -1.22 0.73 3.40
CA GLY A 62 -1.61 0.63 4.80
C GLY A 62 -0.76 1.45 5.78
N SER A 63 0.47 1.83 5.40
CA SER A 63 1.35 2.71 6.16
C SER A 63 0.71 4.03 6.60
N PHE A 64 -0.19 4.62 5.80
CA PHE A 64 -0.88 5.87 6.17
C PHE A 64 -1.80 5.67 7.39
N TRP A 65 -2.40 4.49 7.51
CA TRP A 65 -3.36 4.18 8.57
C TRP A 65 -2.66 4.06 9.92
N GLY A 66 -1.55 3.32 9.96
CA GLY A 66 -0.76 3.16 11.18
C GLY A 66 -0.19 4.49 11.66
N LEU A 67 0.29 5.34 10.73
CA LEU A 67 0.91 6.61 11.10
C LEU A 67 -0.09 7.65 11.56
N SER A 68 -1.26 7.74 10.89
CA SER A 68 -2.32 8.65 11.30
C SER A 68 -2.84 8.34 12.71
N ALA A 69 -3.14 7.06 12.98
CA ALA A 69 -3.59 6.60 14.28
C ALA A 69 -2.55 6.86 15.39
N THR A 70 -1.27 6.55 15.15
CA THR A 70 -0.22 6.71 16.17
C THR A 70 -0.05 8.16 16.61
N ILE A 71 -0.04 9.11 15.68
CA ILE A 71 0.15 10.53 16.01
C ILE A 71 -1.06 11.09 16.77
N VAL A 72 -2.27 10.69 16.38
CA VAL A 72 -3.49 11.14 17.06
C VAL A 72 -3.60 10.52 18.45
N MET A 73 -3.23 9.25 18.60
CA MET A 73 -3.11 8.61 19.92
C MET A 73 -2.14 9.37 20.83
N PHE A 74 -0.98 9.78 20.31
CA PHE A 74 -0.02 10.59 21.08
C PHE A 74 -0.59 11.96 21.46
N ARG A 75 -1.48 12.53 20.65
CA ARG A 75 -2.18 13.76 20.97
C ARG A 75 -3.18 13.55 22.10
N GLU A 76 -4.04 12.54 21.97
CA GLU A 76 -5.06 12.22 22.98
C GLU A 76 -4.45 11.86 24.33
N GLN A 77 -3.32 11.15 24.33
CA GLN A 77 -2.58 10.78 25.55
C GLN A 77 -1.74 11.94 26.14
N GLY A 78 -1.76 13.13 25.53
CA GLY A 78 -0.98 14.29 25.96
C GLY A 78 0.54 14.13 25.78
N ILE A 79 0.99 13.11 25.03
CA ILE A 79 2.41 12.85 24.75
C ILE A 79 2.99 13.97 23.89
N LEU A 80 2.25 14.44 22.88
CA LEU A 80 2.70 15.56 22.04
C LEU A 80 2.94 16.85 22.85
N ARG A 81 2.10 17.12 23.86
CA ARG A 81 2.25 18.27 24.76
C ARG A 81 3.55 18.21 25.56
N ARG A 82 3.96 17.01 25.98
CA ARG A 82 5.24 16.79 26.67
C ARG A 82 6.44 16.98 25.75
N PHE A 83 6.34 16.61 24.47
CA PHE A 83 7.40 16.89 23.51
C PHE A 83 7.52 18.38 23.17
N HIS A 84 6.41 19.13 23.21
CA HIS A 84 6.41 20.56 22.92
C HIS A 84 7.24 21.40 23.91
N VAL A 85 7.39 20.95 25.16
CA VAL A 85 8.24 21.62 26.17
C VAL A 85 9.72 21.18 26.12
N SER A 86 10.08 20.31 25.19
CA SER A 86 11.45 19.83 24.95
C SER A 86 12.03 20.46 23.68
N PRO A 87 13.35 20.41 23.41
CA PRO A 87 13.96 20.99 22.20
C PRO A 87 13.64 20.20 20.91
N VAL A 88 12.56 19.42 20.89
CA VAL A 88 12.12 18.60 19.76
C VAL A 88 11.27 19.45 18.81
N THR A 89 11.67 19.47 17.54
CA THR A 89 10.93 20.20 16.50
C THR A 89 9.79 19.37 15.91
N THR A 90 8.83 20.03 15.24
CA THR A 90 7.79 19.35 14.47
C THR A 90 8.39 18.43 13.41
N SER A 91 9.43 18.88 12.71
CA SER A 91 10.15 18.08 11.72
C SER A 91 10.78 16.83 12.32
N ASP A 92 11.34 16.91 13.54
CA ASP A 92 11.89 15.75 14.22
C ASP A 92 10.82 14.69 14.47
N ILE A 93 9.63 15.10 14.94
CA ILE A 93 8.51 14.17 15.19
C ILE A 93 8.01 13.56 13.90
N LEU A 94 7.71 14.37 12.88
CA LEU A 94 7.10 13.89 11.65
C LEU A 94 8.07 13.03 10.84
N ALA A 95 9.30 13.48 10.64
CA ALA A 95 10.30 12.72 9.89
C ALA A 95 10.66 11.41 10.61
N SER A 96 10.86 11.43 11.93
CA SER A 96 11.15 10.20 12.69
C SER A 96 10.00 9.20 12.62
N SER A 97 8.76 9.70 12.55
CA SER A 97 7.57 8.86 12.38
C SER A 97 7.56 8.16 11.03
N VAL A 98 7.86 8.88 9.95
CA VAL A 98 7.94 8.31 8.59
C VAL A 98 9.05 7.27 8.50
N VAL A 99 10.25 7.58 9.03
CA VAL A 99 11.39 6.65 8.97
C VAL A 99 11.15 5.41 9.84
N ALA A 100 10.58 5.57 11.04
CA ALA A 100 10.18 4.43 11.86
C ALA A 100 9.10 3.59 11.16
N ASN A 101 8.12 4.22 10.50
CA ASN A 101 7.08 3.52 9.75
C ASN A 101 7.70 2.69 8.60
N LEU A 102 8.61 3.28 7.82
CA LEU A 102 9.36 2.57 6.78
C LEU A 102 10.10 1.35 7.33
N ALA A 103 10.85 1.53 8.42
CA ALA A 103 11.59 0.44 9.06
C ALA A 103 10.67 -0.70 9.53
N LEU A 104 9.44 -0.38 9.96
CA LEU A 104 8.46 -1.37 10.41
C LEU A 104 7.70 -2.04 9.25
N THR A 105 7.56 -1.37 8.11
CA THR A 105 6.95 -1.97 6.90
C THR A 105 7.88 -2.99 6.24
N LEU A 106 9.20 -2.77 6.25
CA LEU A 106 10.16 -3.65 5.56
C LEU A 106 10.06 -5.14 5.98
N PRO A 107 10.00 -5.51 7.28
CA PRO A 107 9.80 -6.91 7.68
C PRO A 107 8.51 -7.54 7.13
N THR A 108 7.43 -6.78 7.04
CA THR A 108 6.15 -7.28 6.51
C THR A 108 6.25 -7.62 5.03
N VAL A 109 6.92 -6.76 4.26
CA VAL A 109 7.17 -6.97 2.83
C VAL A 109 8.12 -8.15 2.61
N ILE A 110 9.18 -8.28 3.42
CA ILE A 110 10.08 -9.43 3.36
C ILE A 110 9.31 -10.72 3.60
N PHE A 111 8.44 -10.74 4.61
CA PHE A 111 7.62 -11.90 4.93
C PHE A 111 6.65 -12.25 3.79
N GLU A 112 6.00 -11.24 3.22
CA GLU A 112 5.10 -11.38 2.08
C GLU A 112 5.81 -11.96 0.84
N LEU A 113 6.98 -11.44 0.47
CA LEU A 113 7.79 -11.94 -0.64
C LEU A 113 8.28 -13.38 -0.39
N LEU A 114 8.64 -13.70 0.86
CA LEU A 114 9.05 -15.04 1.25
C LEU A 114 7.91 -16.06 1.09
N LEU A 115 6.70 -15.71 1.54
CA LEU A 115 5.53 -16.57 1.35
C LEU A 115 5.15 -16.72 -0.13
N ALA A 116 5.27 -15.65 -0.92
CA ALA A 116 5.05 -15.71 -2.37
C ALA A 116 6.04 -16.66 -3.07
N GLY A 117 7.31 -16.64 -2.68
CA GLY A 117 8.32 -17.57 -3.18
C GLY A 117 8.07 -19.03 -2.75
N LEU A 118 7.83 -19.26 -1.45
CA LEU A 118 7.73 -20.61 -0.89
C LEU A 118 6.43 -21.34 -1.24
N ILE A 119 5.29 -20.64 -1.21
CA ILE A 119 3.97 -21.27 -1.38
C ILE A 119 3.57 -21.29 -2.86
N PHE A 120 3.83 -20.20 -3.58
CA PHE A 120 3.36 -20.01 -4.96
C PHE A 120 4.44 -20.19 -6.02
N HIS A 121 5.69 -20.45 -5.61
CA HIS A 121 6.82 -20.66 -6.53
C HIS A 121 6.96 -19.49 -7.52
N VAL A 122 6.74 -18.26 -7.03
CA VAL A 122 6.89 -17.04 -7.84
C VAL A 122 8.38 -16.80 -8.08
N HIS A 123 8.88 -17.26 -9.23
CA HIS A 123 10.29 -17.09 -9.62
C HIS A 123 10.58 -15.70 -10.21
N THR A 124 9.58 -14.85 -10.39
CA THR A 124 9.75 -13.55 -11.07
C THR A 124 10.38 -12.45 -10.19
N LEU A 125 10.84 -12.79 -8.98
CA LEU A 125 11.48 -11.88 -8.02
C LEU A 125 12.94 -11.54 -8.37
N HIS A 126 13.25 -11.29 -9.65
CA HIS A 126 14.62 -11.01 -10.11
C HIS A 126 15.14 -9.64 -9.67
N ASN A 127 14.24 -8.67 -9.47
CA ASN A 127 14.60 -7.29 -9.15
C ASN A 127 14.20 -6.88 -7.72
N LEU A 128 14.72 -7.59 -6.72
CA LEU A 128 14.45 -7.30 -5.30
C LEU A 128 14.80 -5.87 -4.92
N LEU A 129 15.94 -5.36 -5.38
CA LEU A 129 16.35 -3.98 -5.10
C LEU A 129 15.30 -2.97 -5.61
N GLY A 130 14.80 -3.18 -6.83
CA GLY A 130 13.74 -2.36 -7.40
C GLY A 130 12.44 -2.40 -6.60
N ILE A 131 12.06 -3.58 -6.11
CA ILE A 131 10.90 -3.75 -5.22
C ILE A 131 11.11 -2.97 -3.93
N PHE A 132 12.26 -3.09 -3.27
CA PHE A 132 12.54 -2.35 -2.03
C PHE A 132 12.60 -0.84 -2.21
N VAL A 133 13.10 -0.35 -3.35
CA VAL A 133 13.06 1.09 -3.68
C VAL A 133 11.61 1.57 -3.82
N LEU A 134 10.76 0.83 -4.52
CA LEU A 134 9.33 1.17 -4.67
C LEU A 134 8.60 1.10 -3.32
N VAL A 135 8.90 0.10 -2.49
CA VAL A 135 8.39 0.00 -1.12
C VAL A 135 8.80 1.22 -0.31
N ALA A 136 10.07 1.63 -0.37
CA ALA A 136 10.55 2.78 0.38
C ALA A 136 9.82 4.06 -0.03
N ILE A 137 9.77 4.35 -1.33
CA ILE A 137 9.14 5.56 -1.86
C ILE A 137 7.63 5.53 -1.62
N GLY A 138 6.97 4.40 -1.88
CA GLY A 138 5.55 4.20 -1.62
C GLY A 138 5.22 4.39 -0.14
N THR A 139 5.95 3.74 0.76
CA THR A 139 5.73 3.87 2.20
C THR A 139 5.91 5.30 2.66
N ILE A 140 6.96 6.00 2.21
CA ILE A 140 7.15 7.43 2.56
C ILE A 140 5.97 8.27 2.05
N SER A 141 5.49 8.00 0.84
CA SER A 141 4.35 8.71 0.23
C SER A 141 3.06 8.52 1.03
N PHE A 142 2.68 7.27 1.31
CA PHE A 142 1.47 6.95 2.06
C PHE A 142 1.59 7.31 3.54
N ALA A 143 2.72 7.05 4.20
CA ALA A 143 2.98 7.50 5.57
C ALA A 143 2.76 9.02 5.69
N SER A 144 3.29 9.81 4.77
CA SER A 144 3.13 11.27 4.76
C SER A 144 1.67 11.70 4.57
N LEU A 145 0.90 10.98 3.74
CA LEU A 145 -0.56 11.17 3.65
C LEU A 145 -1.24 10.90 5.01
N GLY A 146 -0.81 9.87 5.75
CA GLY A 146 -1.30 9.59 7.10
C GLY A 146 -0.99 10.72 8.09
N LEU A 147 0.15 11.39 7.96
CA LEU A 147 0.49 12.56 8.77
C LEU A 147 -0.43 13.76 8.47
N VAL A 148 -0.86 13.94 7.21
CA VAL A 148 -1.85 14.98 6.86
C VAL A 148 -3.16 14.73 7.61
N ILE A 149 -3.66 13.50 7.57
CA ILE A 149 -4.88 13.09 8.29
C ILE A 149 -4.72 13.39 9.78
N ALA A 150 -3.64 12.91 10.40
CA ALA A 150 -3.37 13.16 11.82
C ALA A 150 -3.25 14.65 12.18
N SER A 151 -2.87 15.50 11.23
CA SER A 151 -2.74 16.94 11.47
C SER A 151 -4.09 17.65 11.52
N ILE A 152 -5.09 17.14 10.78
CA ILE A 152 -6.42 17.75 10.69
C ILE A 152 -7.44 17.15 11.64
N THR A 153 -7.27 15.90 12.07
CA THR A 153 -8.17 15.25 13.04
C THR A 153 -7.74 15.53 14.48
N ASN A 154 -8.66 15.41 15.43
CA ASN A 154 -8.39 15.59 16.86
C ASN A 154 -8.53 14.29 17.67
N THR A 155 -9.39 13.38 17.21
CA THR A 155 -9.71 12.14 17.93
C THR A 155 -9.39 10.89 17.12
N MET A 156 -9.20 9.77 17.79
CA MET A 156 -9.02 8.47 17.14
C MET A 156 -10.23 8.13 16.27
N GLN A 157 -11.45 8.37 16.76
CA GLN A 157 -12.69 8.10 16.03
C GLN A 157 -12.76 8.90 14.73
N GLU A 158 -12.49 10.20 14.78
CA GLU A 158 -12.44 11.06 13.59
C GLU A 158 -11.38 10.58 12.58
N THR A 159 -10.22 10.17 13.09
CA THR A 159 -9.13 9.61 12.29
C THR A 159 -9.52 8.31 11.60
N GLN A 160 -10.22 7.41 12.29
CA GLN A 160 -10.70 6.17 11.69
C GLN A 160 -11.72 6.43 10.58
N VAL A 161 -12.67 7.35 10.80
CA VAL A 161 -13.66 7.73 9.77
C VAL A 161 -12.97 8.29 8.53
N LEU A 162 -12.03 9.21 8.71
CA LEU A 162 -11.32 9.82 7.59
C LEU A 162 -10.40 8.82 6.88
N ASN A 163 -9.72 7.94 7.62
CA ASN A 163 -8.93 6.86 7.04
C ASN A 163 -9.79 5.96 6.16
N GLN A 164 -10.97 5.56 6.62
CA GLN A 164 -11.89 4.73 5.84
C GLN A 164 -12.39 5.43 4.58
N LEU A 165 -12.74 6.71 4.68
CA LEU A 165 -13.20 7.51 3.53
C LEU A 165 -12.12 7.64 2.45
N ILE A 166 -10.84 7.67 2.83
CA ILE A 166 -9.71 7.75 1.90
C ILE A 166 -9.30 6.36 1.39
N TRP A 167 -9.32 5.35 2.26
CA TRP A 167 -8.95 3.97 1.93
C TRP A 167 -9.83 3.39 0.83
N LEU A 168 -11.14 3.57 0.92
CA LEU A 168 -12.08 2.99 -0.05
C LEU A 168 -11.79 3.45 -1.50
N PRO A 169 -11.73 4.75 -1.82
CA PRO A 169 -11.30 5.21 -3.14
C PRO A 169 -9.91 4.68 -3.54
N LEU A 170 -8.94 4.72 -2.61
CA LEU A 170 -7.58 4.29 -2.92
C LEU A 170 -7.50 2.80 -3.29
N VAL A 171 -8.28 1.94 -2.65
CA VAL A 171 -8.23 0.49 -2.89
C VAL A 171 -9.04 0.08 -4.12
N PHE A 172 -10.21 0.69 -4.32
CA PHE A 172 -11.11 0.31 -5.41
C PHE A 172 -10.80 0.98 -6.75
N LEU A 173 -10.25 2.21 -6.74
CA LEU A 173 -10.01 2.97 -7.98
C LEU A 173 -8.58 2.81 -8.51
N SER A 174 -7.65 2.29 -7.72
CA SER A 174 -6.22 2.26 -8.08
C SER A 174 -5.78 1.08 -8.95
N GLY A 175 -6.64 0.08 -9.13
CA GLY A 175 -6.22 -1.18 -9.72
C GLY A 175 -5.79 -2.24 -8.70
N ALA A 176 -5.80 -1.92 -7.39
CA ALA A 176 -5.30 -2.82 -6.35
C ALA A 176 -6.25 -4.01 -6.06
N THR A 177 -7.56 -3.76 -5.98
CA THR A 177 -8.56 -4.83 -5.77
C THR A 177 -9.06 -5.43 -7.06
N PHE A 178 -9.39 -4.56 -8.02
CA PHE A 178 -9.83 -4.96 -9.35
C PHE A 178 -8.82 -4.44 -10.35
N PRO A 179 -8.37 -5.26 -11.32
CA PRO A 179 -7.51 -4.78 -12.39
C PRO A 179 -8.08 -3.51 -13.01
N LEU A 180 -7.25 -2.47 -13.14
CA LEU A 180 -7.71 -1.17 -13.64
C LEU A 180 -8.38 -1.30 -15.03
N ALA A 181 -7.86 -2.19 -15.88
CA ALA A 181 -8.43 -2.54 -17.18
C ALA A 181 -9.88 -3.07 -17.14
N TYR A 182 -10.33 -3.65 -16.02
CA TYR A 182 -11.69 -4.18 -15.84
C TYR A 182 -12.70 -3.09 -15.46
N LEU A 183 -12.25 -1.93 -14.98
CA LEU A 183 -13.12 -0.87 -14.49
C LEU A 183 -13.75 -0.07 -15.65
N PRO A 184 -14.91 0.60 -15.45
CA PRO A 184 -15.47 1.49 -16.46
C PRO A 184 -14.50 2.63 -16.82
N LYS A 185 -14.55 3.13 -18.07
CA LYS A 185 -13.61 4.17 -18.58
C LYS A 185 -13.52 5.41 -17.68
N VAL A 186 -14.62 5.86 -17.09
CA VAL A 186 -14.64 7.02 -16.19
C VAL A 186 -13.82 6.73 -14.93
N VAL A 187 -14.00 5.55 -14.35
CA VAL A 187 -13.32 5.08 -13.13
C VAL A 187 -11.83 4.93 -13.39
N GLN A 188 -11.46 4.37 -14.56
CA GLN A 188 -10.06 4.27 -15.00
C GLN A 188 -9.37 5.63 -15.00
N ARG A 189 -10.01 6.65 -15.59
CA ARG A 189 -9.48 8.01 -15.68
C ARG A 189 -9.33 8.70 -14.32
N VAL A 190 -10.30 8.50 -13.43
CA VAL A 190 -10.24 9.01 -12.05
C VAL A 190 -9.11 8.32 -11.27
N GLY A 191 -8.91 7.02 -11.49
CA GLY A 191 -7.82 6.25 -10.87
C GLY A 191 -6.45 6.87 -11.14
N LEU A 192 -6.22 7.44 -12.34
CA LEU A 192 -4.93 8.06 -12.68
C LEU A 192 -4.56 9.29 -11.85
N PHE A 193 -5.48 9.86 -11.06
CA PHE A 193 -5.15 10.94 -10.12
C PHE A 193 -4.61 10.43 -8.78
N LEU A 194 -4.70 9.12 -8.52
CA LEU A 194 -4.37 8.53 -7.22
C LEU A 194 -2.92 8.02 -7.21
N PRO A 195 -2.15 8.29 -6.14
CA PRO A 195 -0.77 7.76 -6.01
C PRO A 195 -0.75 6.24 -5.97
N ALA A 196 -1.83 5.63 -5.47
CA ALA A 196 -1.98 4.18 -5.40
C ALA A 196 -1.92 3.53 -6.80
N THR A 197 -2.44 4.18 -7.83
CA THR A 197 -2.44 3.67 -9.20
C THR A 197 -1.02 3.55 -9.76
N TYR A 198 -0.19 4.55 -9.48
CA TYR A 198 1.22 4.55 -9.85
C TYR A 198 1.99 3.47 -9.09
N LEU A 199 1.71 3.28 -7.80
CA LEU A 199 2.35 2.25 -6.99
C LEU A 199 1.98 0.82 -7.47
N VAL A 200 0.69 0.56 -7.68
CA VAL A 200 0.19 -0.72 -8.19
C VAL A 200 0.81 -1.02 -9.55
N ASN A 201 0.80 -0.05 -10.46
CA ASN A 201 1.40 -0.23 -11.79
C ASN A 201 2.91 -0.48 -11.71
N ALA A 202 3.65 0.27 -10.88
CA ALA A 202 5.09 0.07 -10.71
C ALA A 202 5.41 -1.34 -10.22
N PHE A 203 4.72 -1.83 -9.20
CA PHE A 203 4.89 -3.21 -8.73
C PHE A 203 4.51 -4.23 -9.80
N GLN A 204 3.42 -4.01 -10.53
CA GLN A 204 3.01 -4.89 -11.63
C GLN A 204 4.12 -5.02 -12.69
N GLN A 205 4.69 -3.89 -13.12
CA GLN A 205 5.75 -3.87 -14.14
C GLN A 205 7.03 -4.54 -13.65
N VAL A 206 7.44 -4.29 -12.40
CA VAL A 206 8.67 -4.85 -11.84
C VAL A 206 8.54 -6.36 -11.58
N ILE A 207 7.39 -6.82 -11.09
CA ILE A 207 7.18 -8.22 -10.68
C ILE A 207 6.77 -9.12 -11.84
N VAL A 208 5.91 -8.64 -12.75
CA VAL A 208 5.40 -9.48 -13.85
C VAL A 208 6.26 -9.35 -15.10
N ASN A 209 6.62 -8.11 -15.47
CA ASN A 209 7.35 -7.84 -16.71
C ASN A 209 8.88 -7.75 -16.50
N SER A 210 9.36 -8.05 -15.29
CA SER A 210 10.78 -7.97 -14.90
C SER A 210 11.41 -6.60 -15.22
N ALA A 211 10.61 -5.52 -15.20
CA ALA A 211 11.11 -4.19 -15.52
C ALA A 211 12.13 -3.72 -14.47
N THR A 212 13.13 -2.96 -14.91
CA THR A 212 14.03 -2.26 -13.99
C THR A 212 13.25 -1.14 -13.28
N ALA A 213 13.24 -1.10 -11.94
CA ALA A 213 12.50 -0.05 -11.22
C ALA A 213 12.86 1.38 -11.67
N LEU A 214 14.13 1.65 -11.98
CA LEU A 214 14.57 2.96 -12.47
C LEU A 214 13.97 3.35 -13.83
N SER A 215 13.52 2.40 -14.65
CA SER A 215 12.80 2.70 -15.90
C SER A 215 11.38 3.22 -15.64
N ARG A 216 10.86 3.05 -14.41
CA ARG A 216 9.55 3.54 -13.96
C ARG A 216 9.63 4.96 -13.38
N TYR A 217 10.32 5.84 -14.10
CA TYR A 217 10.59 7.21 -13.65
C TYR A 217 9.32 8.01 -13.39
N THR A 218 8.25 7.78 -14.15
CA THR A 218 6.97 8.49 -13.98
C THR A 218 6.26 8.08 -12.69
N GLU A 219 6.22 6.77 -12.39
CA GLU A 219 5.64 6.26 -11.15
C GLU A 219 6.44 6.74 -9.94
N ILE A 220 7.77 6.63 -10.03
CA ILE A 220 8.69 7.11 -8.98
C ILE A 220 8.51 8.62 -8.77
N ALA A 221 8.54 9.42 -9.83
CA ALA A 221 8.38 10.87 -9.74
C ALA A 221 7.02 11.26 -9.14
N SER A 222 5.95 10.54 -9.52
CA SER A 222 4.61 10.78 -8.98
C SER A 222 4.56 10.48 -7.49
N LEU A 223 5.09 9.34 -7.05
CA LEU A 223 5.10 8.96 -5.63
C LEU A 223 5.99 9.88 -4.78
N VAL A 224 7.14 10.29 -5.31
CA VAL A 224 8.03 11.28 -4.67
C VAL A 224 7.35 12.65 -4.58
N CYS A 225 6.67 13.08 -5.64
CA CYS A 225 5.89 14.32 -5.62
C CYS A 225 4.81 14.28 -4.53
N TRP A 226 4.07 13.18 -4.44
CA TRP A 226 3.09 12.94 -3.37
C TRP A 226 3.72 12.93 -1.98
N ALA A 227 4.86 12.27 -1.80
CA ALA A 227 5.59 12.25 -0.54
C ALA A 227 5.99 13.67 -0.10
N ILE A 228 6.62 14.44 -0.98
CA ILE A 228 7.07 15.80 -0.68
C ILE A 228 5.88 16.70 -0.35
N LEU A 229 4.83 16.67 -1.17
CA LEU A 229 3.67 17.55 -1.00
C LEU A 229 2.88 17.22 0.27
N THR A 230 2.57 15.95 0.52
CA THR A 230 1.83 15.55 1.73
C THR A 230 2.67 15.74 2.99
N PHE A 231 3.98 15.46 2.95
CA PHE A 231 4.86 15.73 4.08
C PHE A 231 4.94 17.24 4.37
N PHE A 232 5.12 18.06 3.34
CA PHE A 232 5.10 19.51 3.48
C PHE A 232 3.78 20.02 4.06
N LEU A 233 2.63 19.54 3.56
CA LEU A 233 1.32 19.86 4.13
C LEU A 233 1.23 19.45 5.59
N SER A 234 1.70 18.26 5.94
CA SER A 234 1.66 17.79 7.32
C SER A 234 2.46 18.72 8.23
N MET A 235 3.63 19.23 7.81
CA MET A 235 4.40 20.20 8.58
C MET A 235 3.64 21.52 8.81
N GLN A 236 2.92 22.00 7.79
CA GLN A 236 2.17 23.26 7.87
C GLN A 236 0.86 23.13 8.67
N LEU A 237 0.26 21.93 8.66
CA LEU A 237 -1.01 21.64 9.32
C LEU A 237 -0.83 21.07 10.72
N PHE A 238 0.38 20.65 11.09
CA PHE A 238 0.61 19.91 12.33
C PHE A 238 0.23 20.75 13.56
N ARG A 239 -0.46 20.07 14.48
CA ARG A 239 -0.96 20.66 15.73
C ARG A 239 -0.52 19.82 16.91
N TRP A 240 0.14 20.48 17.85
CA TRP A 240 0.56 19.91 19.13
C TRP A 240 -0.61 19.64 20.06
N GLU A 241 -1.60 20.53 20.05
CA GLU A 241 -2.78 20.49 20.92
C GLU A 241 -4.08 20.59 20.10
N PRO A 242 -5.17 19.89 20.48
CA PRO A 242 -6.43 19.89 19.73
C PRO A 242 -7.07 21.28 19.57
N GLU A 243 -6.91 22.16 20.55
CA GLU A 243 -7.55 23.47 20.62
C GLU A 243 -6.99 24.48 19.61
N THR A 244 -5.82 24.18 19.01
CA THR A 244 -5.20 25.06 18.03
C THR A 244 -6.01 25.08 16.73
N LYS A 245 -6.46 26.27 16.33
CA LYS A 245 -7.20 26.47 15.07
C LYS A 245 -6.24 26.41 13.89
N ILE A 246 -6.62 25.69 12.83
CA ILE A 246 -5.85 25.65 11.58
C ILE A 246 -5.83 27.06 10.96
N PRO A 247 -4.66 27.66 10.71
CA PRO A 247 -4.57 29.02 10.17
C PRO A 247 -5.17 29.11 8.77
N ARG A 248 -5.77 30.26 8.41
CA ARG A 248 -6.36 30.46 7.07
C ARG A 248 -5.36 30.22 5.93
N ARG A 249 -4.09 30.58 6.13
CA ARG A 249 -2.99 30.32 5.18
C ARG A 249 -2.80 28.82 4.92
N ALA A 250 -2.88 27.99 5.96
CA ALA A 250 -2.79 26.54 5.81
C ALA A 250 -3.93 25.96 4.97
N LYS A 251 -5.16 26.48 5.10
CA LYS A 251 -6.28 26.06 4.24
C LYS A 251 -6.06 26.41 2.77
N LEU A 252 -5.49 27.59 2.49
CA LEU A 252 -5.11 27.99 1.14
C LEU A 252 -3.96 27.11 0.59
N LEU A 253 -3.00 26.74 1.44
CA LEU A 253 -1.92 25.82 1.07
C LEU A 253 -2.44 24.42 0.71
N VAL A 254 -3.43 23.90 1.45
CA VAL A 254 -4.10 22.63 1.09
C VAL A 254 -4.75 22.70 -0.29
N ALA A 255 -5.39 23.82 -0.63
CA ALA A 255 -5.94 23.99 -1.98
C ALA A 255 -4.82 24.03 -3.04
N SER A 256 -3.69 24.66 -2.75
CA SER A 256 -2.56 24.76 -3.68
C SER A 256 -1.89 23.41 -3.97
N THR A 257 -1.81 22.50 -2.99
CA THR A 257 -1.19 21.19 -3.17
C THR A 257 -2.06 20.20 -3.93
N ALA A 258 -3.35 20.48 -4.10
CA ALA A 258 -4.19 19.73 -5.02
C ALA A 258 -3.79 19.98 -6.49
N ILE A 259 -3.19 21.14 -6.81
CA ILE A 259 -2.87 21.52 -8.20
C ILE A 259 -1.86 20.56 -8.84
N PRO A 260 -0.68 20.27 -8.24
CA PRO A 260 0.24 19.28 -8.81
C PRO A 260 -0.39 17.90 -9.03
N PHE A 261 -1.25 17.44 -8.12
CA PHE A 261 -1.94 16.15 -8.23
C PHE A 261 -2.93 16.14 -9.40
N LEU A 262 -3.68 17.22 -9.58
CA LEU A 262 -4.58 17.38 -10.72
C LEU A 262 -3.80 17.44 -12.03
N LEU A 263 -2.69 18.17 -12.08
CA LEU A 263 -1.85 18.26 -13.26
C LEU A 263 -1.25 16.90 -13.64
N LEU A 264 -0.74 16.14 -12.68
CA LEU A 264 -0.21 14.79 -12.90
C LEU A 264 -1.29 13.85 -13.46
N GLY A 265 -2.47 13.84 -12.84
CA GLY A 265 -3.58 13.01 -13.31
C GLY A 265 -4.10 13.41 -14.69
N ILE A 266 -4.17 14.72 -15.00
CA ILE A 266 -4.53 15.22 -16.33
C ILE A 266 -3.47 14.81 -17.37
N TRP A 267 -2.19 14.94 -17.03
CA TRP A 267 -1.09 14.57 -17.91
C TRP A 267 -1.10 13.08 -18.22
N GLU A 268 -1.25 12.22 -17.22
CA GLU A 268 -1.33 10.77 -17.42
C GLU A 268 -2.58 10.37 -18.22
N ASN A 269 -3.73 11.02 -17.97
CA ASN A 269 -4.95 10.85 -18.77
C ASN A 269 -4.82 11.26 -20.25
N ARG A 270 -3.81 12.06 -20.61
CA ARG A 270 -3.54 12.39 -22.02
C ARG A 270 -2.63 11.38 -22.69
N ILE A 271 -1.75 10.73 -21.92
CA ILE A 271 -0.77 9.77 -22.44
C ILE A 271 -1.34 8.35 -22.42
N ASP A 272 -2.24 8.04 -21.49
CA ASP A 272 -2.85 6.71 -21.28
C ASP A 272 -1.80 5.59 -21.16
N ARG A 273 -0.61 5.89 -20.62
CA ARG A 273 0.49 4.90 -20.54
C ARG A 273 0.16 3.82 -19.52
N ILE A 274 -0.20 4.20 -18.30
CA ILE A 274 -0.60 3.25 -17.25
C ILE A 274 -1.83 2.43 -17.66
N LEU A 275 -2.79 3.03 -18.37
CA LEU A 275 -3.98 2.31 -18.84
C LEU A 275 -3.63 1.25 -19.88
N ARG A 276 -2.77 1.57 -20.84
CA ARG A 276 -2.28 0.60 -21.83
C ARG A 276 -1.49 -0.53 -21.16
N GLU A 277 -0.60 -0.19 -20.24
CA GLU A 277 0.17 -1.15 -19.45
C GLU A 277 -0.72 -2.07 -18.59
N SER A 278 -1.78 -1.54 -18.00
CA SER A 278 -2.75 -2.34 -17.24
C SER A 278 -3.54 -3.28 -18.16
N GLN A 279 -3.96 -2.81 -19.33
CA GLN A 279 -4.69 -3.62 -20.31
C GLN A 279 -3.84 -4.77 -20.85
N THR A 280 -2.57 -4.52 -21.18
CA THR A 280 -1.66 -5.57 -21.67
C THR A 280 -1.38 -6.60 -20.57
N ALA A 281 -1.12 -6.15 -19.34
CA ALA A 281 -0.92 -7.06 -18.20
C ALA A 281 -2.16 -7.92 -17.93
N PHE A 282 -3.36 -7.33 -17.99
CA PHE A 282 -4.60 -8.06 -17.77
C PHE A 282 -4.92 -9.05 -18.91
N ALA A 283 -4.69 -8.67 -20.16
CA ALA A 283 -4.86 -9.56 -21.31
C ALA A 283 -3.90 -10.75 -21.26
N ALA A 284 -2.63 -10.52 -20.89
CA ALA A 284 -1.65 -11.58 -20.69
C ALA A 284 -2.08 -12.55 -19.58
N PHE A 285 -2.59 -12.01 -18.46
CA PHE A 285 -3.13 -12.81 -17.38
C PHE A 285 -4.35 -13.65 -17.81
N GLN A 286 -5.30 -13.07 -18.54
CA GLN A 286 -6.45 -13.80 -19.08
C GLN A 286 -6.03 -14.93 -20.03
N THR A 287 -5.07 -14.65 -20.92
CA THR A 287 -4.52 -15.65 -21.85
C THR A 287 -3.88 -16.82 -21.11
N ALA A 288 -3.14 -16.53 -20.03
CA ALA A 288 -2.54 -17.55 -19.17
C ALA A 288 -3.60 -18.37 -18.39
N LEU A 289 -4.71 -17.76 -17.99
CA LEU A 289 -5.82 -18.49 -17.39
C LEU A 289 -6.53 -19.39 -18.40
N ASP A 290 -6.76 -18.88 -19.62
CA ASP A 290 -7.46 -19.60 -20.67
C ASP A 290 -6.72 -20.85 -21.14
N SER A 291 -5.39 -20.79 -21.21
CA SER A 291 -4.56 -21.96 -21.55
C SER A 291 -4.63 -23.08 -20.50
N LEU A 292 -4.96 -22.75 -19.24
CA LEU A 292 -5.10 -23.71 -18.15
C LEU A 292 -6.53 -24.26 -18.00
N ARG A 293 -7.54 -23.64 -18.62
CA ARG A 293 -8.95 -24.09 -18.55
C ARG A 293 -9.17 -25.53 -19.04
N PRO A 294 -8.56 -26.01 -20.14
CA PRO A 294 -8.74 -27.41 -20.59
C PRO A 294 -8.20 -28.41 -19.56
N ALA A 295 -7.02 -28.15 -19.00
CA ALA A 295 -6.40 -29.00 -17.98
C ALA A 295 -7.23 -29.02 -16.68
N MET A 296 -7.78 -27.87 -16.26
CA MET A 296 -8.70 -27.79 -15.11
C MET A 296 -10.01 -28.54 -15.35
N ARG A 297 -10.57 -28.51 -16.58
CA ARG A 297 -11.79 -29.27 -16.90
C ARG A 297 -11.54 -30.79 -16.88
N MET A 298 -10.39 -31.25 -17.35
CA MET A 298 -10.02 -32.66 -17.31
C MET A 298 -9.79 -33.17 -15.89
N SER A 299 -9.16 -32.38 -15.00
CA SER A 299 -8.98 -32.78 -13.60
C SER A 299 -10.29 -32.83 -12.80
N ILE A 300 -11.24 -31.93 -13.09
CA ILE A 300 -12.59 -31.96 -12.51
C ILE A 300 -13.39 -33.16 -13.03
N GLN A 301 -13.31 -33.47 -14.33
CA GLN A 301 -13.96 -34.65 -14.90
C GLN A 301 -13.37 -35.97 -14.39
N SER A 302 -12.04 -36.07 -14.24
CA SER A 302 -11.40 -37.25 -13.65
C SER A 302 -11.68 -37.42 -12.15
N GLY A 303 -11.86 -36.31 -11.42
CA GLY A 303 -12.29 -36.33 -10.02
C GLY A 303 -13.72 -36.80 -9.81
N ASN A 304 -14.63 -36.50 -10.76
CA ASN A 304 -16.02 -36.97 -10.73
C ASN A 304 -16.21 -38.39 -11.31
N ALA A 305 -15.24 -38.94 -12.03
CA ALA A 305 -15.31 -40.29 -12.60
C ALA A 305 -15.02 -41.42 -11.58
N VAL A 306 -14.58 -41.08 -10.35
CA VAL A 306 -14.37 -42.03 -9.26
C VAL A 306 -15.57 -41.96 -8.30
N ASN A 307 -16.69 -42.60 -8.68
CA ASN A 307 -17.53 -43.46 -7.83
C ASN A 307 -18.98 -43.61 -8.37
N PRO A 308 -19.25 -44.59 -9.24
CA PRO A 308 -20.62 -45.08 -9.47
C PRO A 308 -20.94 -46.40 -8.73
N SER A 309 -20.08 -46.91 -7.84
CA SER A 309 -20.17 -48.30 -7.35
C SER A 309 -20.40 -48.43 -5.84
N ASN A 310 -21.28 -47.62 -5.23
CA ASN A 310 -21.65 -47.85 -3.83
C ASN A 310 -23.14 -47.68 -3.50
N HIS A 311 -24.02 -48.14 -4.39
CA HIS A 311 -25.41 -48.44 -4.05
C HIS A 311 -25.77 -49.86 -4.51
N ALA A 312 -25.39 -50.85 -3.70
CA ALA A 312 -26.04 -52.15 -3.69
C ALA A 312 -26.84 -52.26 -2.37
N PRO A 313 -28.16 -52.55 -2.41
CA PRO A 313 -28.95 -52.71 -1.20
C PRO A 313 -28.71 -54.10 -0.61
N LYS A 314 -28.36 -54.15 0.69
CA LYS A 314 -28.58 -55.29 1.57
C LYS A 314 -29.01 -54.78 2.93
#